data_AF-A0A9X1JP63-F1
#
_entry.id   AF-A0A9X1JP63-F1
#
_cell.length_a   1.000
_cell.length_b   1.000
_cell.length_c   1.000
_cell.angle_alpha   90.00
_cell.angle_beta   90.00
_cell.angle_gamma   90.00
#
_symmetry.space_group_name_H-M   'P 1'
#
loop_
_entity.id
_entity.type
_entity.pdbx_description
1 polymer ?
#
loop_
_entity_poly.entity_id
_entity_poly.type
_entity_poly.pdbx_seq_one_letter_code
_entity_poly.pdbx_strand_id
1 'polypeptide(L)'
;MKHELTTLLQCTSHQLEMLTIMHYQYWCEMYSKDDLELQKLMANNALFNWWLFEYKKLQESFLDMAEPFHSVASKREMERIYKIETIKIKRLYPLTLLRASKSKTNNIIGNPQIN
;
A
#
# COMPACT_ATOMS: atom_id res chain seq x y z
N MET A 1 4.87 -7.54 14.96
CA MET A 1 4.29 -6.52 14.04
C MET A 1 2.76 -6.52 13.92
N LYS A 2 2.09 -7.45 13.21
CA LYS A 2 0.62 -7.34 12.96
C LYS A 2 -0.22 -7.24 14.25
N HIS A 3 0.10 -8.09 15.23
CA HIS A 3 -0.56 -8.07 16.54
C HIS A 3 -0.33 -6.73 17.28
N GLU A 4 0.92 -6.26 17.36
CA GLU A 4 1.24 -4.96 17.99
C GLU A 4 0.50 -3.79 17.33
N LEU A 5 0.43 -3.76 16.00
CA LEU A 5 -0.31 -2.75 15.26
C LEU A 5 -1.80 -2.77 15.63
N THR A 6 -2.42 -3.96 15.68
CA THR A 6 -3.83 -4.09 16.07
C THR A 6 -4.09 -3.66 17.50
N THR A 7 -3.14 -3.91 18.42
CA THR A 7 -3.22 -3.47 19.82
C THR A 7 -3.13 -1.95 19.93
N LEU A 8 -2.12 -1.33 19.32
CA LEU A 8 -1.88 0.11 19.40
C LEU A 8 -2.97 0.93 18.70
N LEU A 9 -3.47 0.44 17.55
CA LEU A 9 -4.55 1.09 16.80
C LEU A 9 -5.94 0.73 17.32
N GLN A 10 -6.04 -0.21 18.28
CA GLN A 10 -7.30 -0.71 18.82
C GLN A 10 -8.27 -1.09 17.70
N CYS A 11 -7.78 -1.89 16.75
CA CYS A 11 -8.52 -2.34 15.58
C CYS A 11 -8.39 -3.86 15.39
N THR A 12 -9.29 -4.45 14.61
CA THR A 12 -9.21 -5.87 14.28
C THR A 12 -8.19 -6.12 13.18
N SER A 13 -7.72 -7.36 13.05
CA SER A 13 -6.85 -7.76 11.93
C SER A 13 -7.46 -7.44 10.56
N HIS A 14 -8.78 -7.61 10.43
CA HIS A 14 -9.50 -7.30 9.19
C HIS A 14 -9.51 -5.78 8.91
N GLN A 15 -9.74 -4.96 9.93
CA GLN A 15 -9.68 -3.49 9.78
C GLN A 15 -8.29 -3.02 9.34
N LEU A 16 -7.23 -3.62 9.88
CA LEU A 16 -5.85 -3.30 9.48
C LEU A 16 -5.54 -3.71 8.03
N GLU A 17 -6.04 -4.87 7.59
CA GLU A 17 -5.94 -5.31 6.20
C GLU A 17 -6.68 -4.36 5.25
N MET A 18 -7.92 -4.00 5.58
CA MET A 18 -8.70 -3.02 4.83
C MET A 18 -7.98 -1.68 4.73
N LEU A 19 -7.41 -1.19 5.84
CA LEU A 19 -6.62 0.05 5.85
C LEU A 19 -5.40 -0.04 4.92
N THR A 20 -4.72 -1.18 4.91
CA THR A 20 -3.56 -1.43 4.04
C THR A 20 -3.98 -1.41 2.56
N ILE A 21 -5.06 -2.10 2.20
CA ILE A 21 -5.59 -2.13 0.83
C ILE A 21 -6.05 -0.73 0.40
N MET A 22 -6.77 0.00 1.26
CA MET A 22 -7.18 1.37 0.98
C MET A 22 -5.98 2.27 0.73
N HIS A 23 -4.93 2.19 1.54
CA HIS A 23 -3.71 2.97 1.31
C HIS A 23 -3.00 2.61 0.01
N TYR A 24 -2.99 1.33 -0.38
CA TYR A 24 -2.46 0.91 -1.67
C TYR A 24 -3.27 1.47 -2.83
N GLN A 25 -4.61 1.41 -2.74
CA GLN A 25 -5.50 1.99 -3.74
C GLN A 25 -5.26 3.49 -3.89
N TYR A 26 -5.28 4.26 -2.78
CA TYR A 26 -5.00 5.70 -2.82
C TYR A 26 -3.63 6.04 -3.41
N TRP A 27 -2.62 5.22 -3.12
CA TRP A 27 -1.30 5.38 -3.72
C TRP A 27 -1.34 5.13 -5.23
N CYS A 28 -2.02 4.08 -5.69
CA CYS A 28 -2.20 3.82 -7.12
C CYS A 28 -2.95 4.95 -7.83
N GLU A 29 -4.00 5.49 -7.21
CA GLU A 29 -4.81 6.61 -7.72
C GLU A 29 -3.94 7.85 -7.98
N MET A 30 -2.98 8.15 -7.10
CA MET A 30 -2.05 9.27 -7.28
C MET A 30 -1.16 9.14 -8.52
N TYR A 31 -0.98 7.93 -9.03
CA TYR A 31 -0.12 7.66 -10.18
C TYR A 31 -0.89 7.19 -11.41
N SER A 32 -2.19 6.93 -11.33
CA SER A 32 -3.04 6.65 -12.49
C SER A 32 -3.57 7.92 -13.14
N LYS A 33 -3.78 7.88 -14.46
CA LYS A 33 -4.46 8.96 -15.19
C LYS A 33 -5.97 8.75 -15.34
N ASP A 34 -6.39 7.49 -15.30
CA ASP A 34 -7.76 7.04 -15.51
C ASP A 34 -7.97 5.69 -14.80
N ASP A 35 -9.22 5.22 -14.79
CA ASP A 35 -9.61 3.98 -14.14
C ASP A 35 -8.93 2.74 -14.74
N LEU A 36 -8.58 2.78 -16.03
CA LEU A 36 -7.89 1.66 -16.69
C LEU A 36 -6.44 1.56 -16.22
N GLU A 37 -5.73 2.69 -16.11
CA GLU A 37 -4.40 2.71 -15.49
C GLU A 37 -4.48 2.29 -14.01
N LEU A 38 -5.48 2.78 -13.26
CA LEU A 38 -5.67 2.38 -11.85
C LEU A 38 -5.81 0.87 -11.71
N GLN A 39 -6.69 0.24 -12.50
CA GLN A 39 -6.87 -1.21 -12.49
C GLN A 39 -5.57 -1.96 -12.82
N LYS A 40 -4.79 -1.49 -13.80
CA LYS A 40 -3.49 -2.09 -14.15
C LYS A 40 -2.47 -1.98 -13.02
N LEU A 41 -2.42 -0.84 -12.33
CA LEU A 41 -1.54 -0.65 -11.18
C LEU A 41 -1.95 -1.58 -10.03
N MET A 42 -3.24 -1.61 -9.68
CA MET A 42 -3.76 -2.44 -8.59
C MET A 42 -3.58 -3.94 -8.86
N ALA A 43 -3.70 -4.37 -10.12
CA ALA A 43 -3.53 -5.78 -10.51
C ALA A 43 -2.06 -6.23 -10.65
N ASN A 44 -1.08 -5.32 -10.56
CA ASN A 44 0.32 -5.68 -10.71
C ASN A 44 0.92 -6.21 -9.38
N ASN A 45 1.11 -7.52 -9.30
CA ASN A 45 1.66 -8.19 -8.10
C ASN A 45 3.06 -7.71 -7.73
N ALA A 46 3.93 -7.45 -8.70
CA ALA A 46 5.30 -6.99 -8.42
C ALA A 46 5.29 -5.58 -7.79
N LEU A 47 4.42 -4.71 -8.30
CA LEU A 47 4.19 -3.38 -7.75
C LEU A 47 3.61 -3.45 -6.34
N PHE A 48 2.59 -4.28 -6.12
CA PHE A 48 2.00 -4.48 -4.80
C PHE A 48 3.01 -5.00 -3.78
N ASN A 49 3.82 -6.01 -4.16
CA ASN A 49 4.84 -6.58 -3.28
C ASN A 49 5.91 -5.55 -2.88
N TRP A 50 6.38 -4.75 -3.84
CA TRP A 50 7.30 -3.65 -3.55
C TRP A 50 6.65 -2.62 -2.62
N TRP A 51 5.42 -2.21 -2.91
CA TRP A 51 4.70 -1.22 -2.12
C TRP A 51 4.48 -1.71 -0.69
N LEU A 52 4.05 -2.97 -0.54
CA LEU A 52 3.81 -3.59 0.75
C LEU A 52 5.11 -3.70 1.56
N PHE A 53 6.23 -3.98 0.92
CA PHE A 53 7.54 -4.02 1.58
C PHE A 53 7.92 -2.64 2.13
N GLU A 54 7.81 -1.58 1.33
CA GLU A 54 8.08 -0.21 1.81
C GLU A 54 7.07 0.25 2.87
N TYR A 55 5.81 -0.12 2.71
CA TYR A 55 4.75 0.21 3.66
C TYR A 55 4.98 -0.45 5.02
N LYS A 56 5.45 -1.71 5.05
CA LYS A 56 5.80 -2.41 6.30
C LYS A 56 6.92 -1.71 7.06
N LYS A 57 7.95 -1.18 6.38
CA LYS A 57 9.00 -0.38 7.04
C LYS A 57 8.44 0.86 7.74
N LEU A 58 7.44 1.51 7.13
CA LEU A 58 6.76 2.64 7.76
C LEU A 58 5.91 2.21 8.96
N GLN A 59 5.31 1.02 8.91
CA GLN A 59 4.61 0.43 10.04
C GLN A 59 5.57 0.09 11.19
N GLU A 60 6.75 -0.44 10.89
CA GLU A 60 7.81 -0.66 11.89
C GLU A 60 8.27 0.66 12.51
N SER A 61 8.53 1.68 11.69
CA SER A 61 8.88 3.01 12.19
C SER A 61 7.77 3.63 13.07
N PHE A 62 6.50 3.39 12.75
CA PHE A 62 5.39 3.75 13.62
C PHE A 62 5.45 3.02 14.97
N LEU A 63 5.71 1.71 14.98
CA LEU A 63 5.82 0.94 16.23
C LEU A 63 6.92 1.50 17.13
N ASP A 64 8.10 1.78 16.57
CA ASP A 64 9.22 2.37 17.29
C ASP A 64 8.87 3.74 17.91
N MET A 65 8.07 4.55 17.20
CA MET A 65 7.61 5.84 17.70
C MET A 65 6.45 5.75 18.69
N ALA A 66 5.60 4.74 18.57
CA ALA A 66 4.39 4.58 19.37
C ALA A 66 4.65 3.85 20.69
N GLU A 67 5.70 3.02 20.77
CA GLU A 67 6.08 2.25 21.96
C GLU A 67 6.10 3.08 23.26
N PRO A 68 6.71 4.29 23.30
CA PRO A 68 6.76 5.10 24.52
C PRO A 68 5.40 5.62 24.99
N PHE A 69 4.40 5.65 24.10
CA PHE A 69 3.10 6.27 24.34
C PHE A 69 1.96 5.27 24.52
N HIS A 70 2.23 3.96 24.45
CA HIS A 70 1.21 2.91 24.39
C HIS A 70 0.22 2.93 25.58
N SER A 71 0.64 3.42 26.74
CA SER A 71 -0.17 3.46 27.97
C SER A 71 -0.87 4.78 28.23
N VAL A 72 -0.59 5.82 27.43
CA VAL A 72 -1.06 7.20 27.70
C VAL A 72 -1.82 7.79 26.52
N ALA A 73 -1.45 7.43 25.29
CA ALA A 73 -2.11 7.97 24.10
C ALA A 73 -3.50 7.37 23.89
N SER A 74 -4.45 8.23 23.55
CA SER A 74 -5.76 7.83 23.08
C SER A 74 -5.66 7.12 21.72
N LYS A 75 -6.67 6.30 21.41
CA LYS A 75 -6.83 5.68 20.08
C LYS A 75 -6.66 6.69 18.93
N ARG A 76 -7.29 7.86 19.06
CA ARG A 76 -7.24 8.92 18.05
C ARG A 76 -5.83 9.47 17.83
N GLU A 77 -5.04 9.57 18.89
CA GLU A 77 -3.64 10.00 18.78
C GLU A 77 -2.79 8.95 18.09
N MET A 78 -2.98 7.67 18.43
CA MET A 78 -2.29 6.56 17.75
C MET A 78 -2.62 6.50 16.26
N GLU A 79 -3.90 6.65 15.90
CA GLU A 79 -4.33 6.75 14.48
C GLU A 79 -3.69 7.96 13.77
N ARG A 80 -3.55 9.10 14.47
CA ARG A 80 -2.91 10.29 13.91
C ARG A 80 -1.42 10.06 13.66
N ILE A 81 -0.70 9.46 14.60
CA ILE A 81 0.73 9.15 14.47
C ILE A 81 0.93 8.16 13.33
N TYR A 82 0.13 7.08 13.31
CA TYR A 82 0.15 6.10 12.22
C TYR A 82 -0.02 6.76 10.86
N LYS A 83 -1.01 7.66 10.71
CA LYS A 83 -1.23 8.39 9.47
C LYS A 83 -0.04 9.27 9.07
N ILE A 84 0.58 9.98 10.02
CA ILE A 84 1.76 10.82 9.79
C ILE A 84 2.94 9.98 9.30
N GLU A 85 3.07 8.76 9.79
CA GLU A 85 4.13 7.86 9.39
C GLU A 85 3.87 7.23 8.04
N THR A 86 2.68 6.66 7.84
CA THR A 86 2.37 5.93 6.61
C THR A 86 2.20 6.85 5.41
N ILE A 87 1.87 8.13 5.58
CA ILE A 87 1.77 9.09 4.46
C ILE A 87 3.11 9.29 3.74
N LYS A 88 4.24 8.96 4.38
CA LYS A 88 5.58 9.03 3.79
C LYS A 88 5.70 8.14 2.54
N ILE A 89 4.87 7.09 2.41
CA ILE A 89 4.82 6.22 1.23
C ILE A 89 4.57 6.98 -0.08
N LYS A 90 3.89 8.14 -0.01
CA LYS A 90 3.63 9.02 -1.17
C LYS A 90 4.90 9.61 -1.78
N ARG A 91 6.01 9.61 -1.05
CA ARG A 91 7.31 10.10 -1.51
C ARG A 91 8.16 8.99 -2.15
N LEU A 92 7.75 7.73 -1.99
CA LEU A 92 8.45 6.57 -2.55
C LEU A 92 7.80 6.17 -3.88
N TYR A 93 8.63 5.98 -4.90
CA TYR A 93 8.15 5.78 -6.26
C TYR A 93 9.11 4.86 -7.06
N PRO A 94 8.68 3.65 -7.45
CA PRO A 94 9.51 2.73 -8.22
C PRO A 94 9.32 2.98 -9.72
N LEU A 95 10.08 3.95 -10.27
CA LEU A 95 10.04 4.36 -11.69
C LEU A 95 9.92 3.17 -12.65
N THR A 96 10.77 2.17 -12.48
CA THR A 96 10.83 0.99 -13.36
C THR A 96 9.57 0.15 -13.29
N LEU A 97 9.08 -0.15 -12.08
CA LEU A 97 7.87 -0.97 -11.90
C LEU A 97 6.64 -0.24 -12.42
N LEU A 98 6.51 1.06 -12.18
CA LEU A 98 5.35 1.82 -12.66
C LEU A 98 5.31 1.96 -14.18
N ARG A 99 6.47 2.10 -14.83
CA ARG A 99 6.53 2.05 -16.29
C ARG A 99 6.13 0.67 -16.82
N ALA A 100 6.62 -0.40 -16.20
CA ALA A 100 6.27 -1.77 -16.57
C ALA A 100 4.77 -2.08 -16.38
N SER A 101 4.16 -1.60 -15.29
CA SER A 101 2.73 -1.77 -15.02
C SER A 101 1.83 -1.03 -16.02
N LYS A 102 2.34 0.06 -16.61
CA LYS A 102 1.59 0.89 -17.56
C LYS A 102 1.83 0.51 -19.02
N SER A 103 2.97 -0.10 -19.34
CA SER A 103 3.26 -0.55 -20.69
C SER A 103 2.27 -1.63 -21.11
N LYS A 104 1.66 -1.47 -22.29
CA LYS A 104 0.78 -2.47 -22.89
C LYS A 104 1.57 -3.76 -23.11
N THR A 105 1.34 -4.80 -22.32
CA THR A 105 1.54 -6.17 -22.79
C THR A 105 0.39 -6.49 -23.75
N ASN A 106 0.44 -5.93 -24.96
CA ASN A 106 -0.22 -6.53 -26.11
C ASN A 106 0.54 -7.83 -26.40
N ASN A 107 0.12 -8.93 -25.79
CA ASN A 107 0.43 -10.29 -26.24
C ASN A 107 -0.55 -11.25 -25.55
N ILE A 108 -1.83 -11.13 -25.91
CA ILE A 108 -2.69 -12.32 -25.90
C ILE A 108 -2.49 -12.97 -27.27
N ILE A 109 -1.53 -13.88 -27.31
CA ILE A 109 -1.37 -14.86 -28.38
C ILE A 109 -2.69 -15.66 -28.42
N GLY A 110 -3.39 -15.59 -29.54
CA GLY A 110 -4.65 -16.30 -29.70
C GLY A 110 -5.37 -15.98 -31.01
N ASN A 111 -4.65 -15.94 -32.12
CA ASN A 111 -5.29 -16.05 -33.44
C ASN A 111 -4.38 -16.87 -34.36
N PRO A 112 -4.53 -18.20 -34.42
CA PRO A 112 -3.96 -18.95 -35.53
C PRO A 112 -4.86 -18.67 -36.74
N GLN A 113 -4.43 -17.75 -37.59
CA GLN A 113 -4.88 -17.78 -38.98
C GLN A 113 -4.26 -19.02 -39.61
N ILE A 114 -5.09 -20.05 -39.81
CA ILE A 114 -4.78 -21.17 -40.68
C ILE A 114 -5.55 -20.88 -41.98
N ASN A 115 -4.78 -20.56 -43.03
CA ASN A 115 -5.21 -20.73 -44.42
C ASN A 115 -5.29 -22.23 -44.73
#